data_AF-A0A0L8FG96-F1
#
_entry.id   AF-A0A0L8FG96-F1
#
_cell.length_a   1.000
_cell.length_b   1.000
_cell.length_c   1.000
_cell.angle_alpha   90.00
_cell.angle_beta   90.00
_cell.angle_gamma   90.00
#
_symmetry.space_group_name_H-M   'P 1'
#
loop_
_entity.id
_entity.type
_entity.pdbx_description
1 polymer ?
#
loop_
_entity_poly.entity_id
_entity_poly.type
_entity_poly.pdbx_seq_one_letter_code
_entity_poly.pdbx_strand_id
1 'polypeptide(L)'
;MENKRLLETNMHLNNPLTIEASLERQDPTGAPNGDVQEEKFTCTKISLIEHERILGEKNSEIMRLTSELSTQETEATARVEEKDNEIGALTCKLNNNIKEVEELKKEIKVWHAKNDDLRKKNWKAMEAVAESEKSTEQQIVDAVCTAEMQAADTFSHDRALLQSIFPSITVDKSLKHTIWMKTFEQKAVEFLKSKADEPVSDLKEMTKNVELFEKKLDVAMKESTELAAQLKTEKDLQIKISDKLKESETKFIELQSTYEIKSLELSNELAIQTKKYSDLKKMYEALHSNLQHNEVENKELKEHVNSLNMRLAEAPEDKIKLENKLKEYQNLFLITDEKLQLLQKSVEEEEEKWKHALAEAEKEIQILKEKQTSLEYLKSEVSKQQALIEEEQRKNRDLAQTVVKLNGIIKTGQDALSQEQKLVENLKQKLSVRESSNSTQKIEQVSLFTICLVLAYLYCAKKQIIINFFPLFLAK
;
A
#
# COMPACT_ATOMS: atom_id res chain seq x y z
N MET A 1 -26.33 -6.69 2.14
CA MET A 1 -27.13 -5.85 3.07
C MET A 1 -26.32 -4.65 3.60
N GLU A 2 -25.00 -4.63 3.39
CA GLU A 2 -24.04 -3.56 3.72
C GLU A 2 -24.58 -2.12 3.61
N ASN A 3 -25.08 -1.72 2.43
CA ASN A 3 -25.39 -0.32 2.13
C ASN A 3 -26.40 0.35 3.08
N LYS A 4 -27.18 -0.40 3.87
CA LYS A 4 -28.07 0.21 4.86
C LYS A 4 -27.35 0.67 6.14
N ARG A 5 -26.28 -0.03 6.57
CA ARG A 5 -25.49 0.35 7.76
C ARG A 5 -24.65 1.60 7.53
N LEU A 6 -24.10 1.78 6.32
CA LEU A 6 -23.30 2.96 5.98
C LEU A 6 -24.11 4.27 5.94
N LEU A 7 -25.44 4.21 5.86
CA LEU A 7 -26.29 5.40 5.91
C LEU A 7 -26.54 5.85 7.36
N GLU A 8 -26.70 4.91 8.29
CA GLU A 8 -26.92 5.19 9.72
C GLU A 8 -25.69 5.85 10.36
N THR A 9 -24.47 5.43 10.00
CA THR A 9 -23.23 6.05 10.50
C THR A 9 -23.04 7.50 10.03
N ASN A 10 -23.61 7.89 8.88
CA ASN A 10 -23.44 9.23 8.32
C ASN A 10 -24.40 10.29 8.90
N MET A 11 -25.42 9.90 9.67
CA MET A 11 -26.34 10.88 10.29
C MET A 11 -25.82 11.51 11.59
N HIS A 12 -24.70 11.03 12.15
CA HIS A 12 -24.20 11.49 13.45
C HIS A 12 -23.15 12.61 13.41
N LEU A 13 -22.80 13.15 12.23
CA LEU A 13 -21.76 14.19 12.09
C LEU A 13 -22.29 15.59 11.72
N ASN A 14 -23.58 15.75 11.38
CA ASN A 14 -24.21 17.06 11.19
C ASN A 14 -24.84 17.56 12.49
N ASN A 15 -23.99 17.91 13.47
CA ASN A 15 -24.39 18.66 14.65
C ASN A 15 -23.62 19.99 14.63
N PRO A 16 -24.28 21.16 14.48
CA PRO A 16 -23.56 22.43 14.51
C PRO A 16 -22.98 22.66 15.90
N LEU A 17 -21.72 23.09 16.00
CA LEU A 17 -21.16 23.53 17.29
C LEU A 17 -21.86 24.82 17.72
N THR A 18 -22.85 24.69 18.60
CA THR A 18 -23.33 25.81 19.39
C THR A 18 -22.20 26.24 20.32
N ILE A 19 -21.58 27.39 20.02
CA ILE A 19 -20.61 28.02 20.92
C ILE A 19 -21.41 28.66 22.07
N GLU A 20 -21.84 27.83 23.03
CA GLU A 20 -22.28 28.32 24.34
C GLU A 20 -21.05 28.85 25.08
N ALA A 21 -20.87 30.16 25.02
CA ALA A 21 -19.89 30.86 25.82
C ALA A 21 -20.31 30.83 27.30
N SER A 22 -19.96 29.74 27.99
CA SER A 22 -20.10 29.56 29.44
C SER A 22 -19.20 30.53 30.20
N LEU A 23 -19.57 31.82 30.17
CA LEU A 23 -18.92 32.90 30.90
C LEU A 23 -19.35 32.83 32.37
N GLU A 24 -18.89 31.78 33.06
CA GLU A 24 -19.19 31.51 34.46
C GLU A 24 -18.58 32.62 35.34
N ARG A 25 -19.40 33.64 35.62
CA ARG A 25 -19.06 34.68 36.58
C ARG A 25 -19.06 34.06 37.97
N GLN A 26 -17.88 33.76 38.49
CA GLN A 26 -17.69 33.61 39.92
C GLN A 26 -17.85 35.00 40.56
N ASP A 27 -19.03 35.25 41.15
CA ASP A 27 -19.20 36.36 42.09
C ASP A 27 -18.22 36.17 43.27
N PRO A 28 -17.61 37.25 43.80
CA PRO A 28 -16.64 37.14 44.87
C PRO A 28 -17.33 36.68 46.17
N THR A 29 -17.20 35.40 46.49
CA THR A 29 -17.62 34.83 47.77
C THR A 29 -16.80 35.46 48.90
N GLY A 30 -17.42 36.41 49.60
CA GLY A 30 -16.78 37.11 50.72
C GLY A 30 -16.36 36.15 51.82
N ALA A 31 -15.05 35.94 51.95
CA ALA A 31 -14.50 35.25 53.10
C ALA A 31 -14.84 36.06 54.38
N PRO A 32 -15.30 35.41 55.46
CA PRO A 32 -15.46 36.09 56.74
C PRO A 32 -14.09 36.52 57.26
N ASN A 33 -14.05 37.60 58.06
CA ASN A 33 -12.85 38.02 58.78
C ASN A 33 -12.44 36.93 59.78
N GLY A 34 -11.59 36.00 59.37
CA GLY A 34 -10.88 35.09 60.24
C GLY A 34 -9.71 35.80 60.93
N ASP A 35 -9.48 35.49 62.21
CA ASP A 35 -8.49 36.20 63.01
C ASP A 35 -7.08 36.17 62.39
N VAL A 36 -6.51 37.36 62.22
CA VAL A 36 -5.07 37.51 62.01
C VAL A 36 -4.39 37.15 63.32
N GLN A 37 -3.98 35.88 63.46
CA GLN A 37 -2.91 35.56 64.38
C GLN A 37 -1.65 36.27 63.88
N GLU A 38 -1.08 37.13 64.72
CA GLU A 38 0.21 37.77 64.47
C GLU A 38 1.35 36.74 64.62
N GLU A 39 1.40 35.76 63.71
CA GLU A 39 2.68 35.13 63.38
C GLU A 39 3.64 36.25 62.96
N LYS A 40 4.78 36.32 63.65
CA LYS A 40 5.76 37.39 63.48
C LYS A 40 6.54 37.21 62.18
N PHE A 41 5.86 37.43 61.06
CA PHE A 41 6.53 37.81 59.82
C PHE A 41 7.38 39.03 60.11
N THR A 42 8.70 38.83 60.13
CA THR A 42 9.66 39.92 60.14
C THR A 42 9.45 40.72 58.87
N CYS A 43 8.69 41.80 58.96
CA CYS A 43 8.48 42.75 57.87
C CYS A 43 9.81 43.44 57.58
N THR A 44 10.64 42.76 56.78
CA THR A 44 11.80 43.34 56.12
C THR A 44 11.29 44.53 55.34
N LYS A 45 11.56 45.73 55.84
CA LYS A 45 10.94 46.97 55.36
C LYS A 45 11.57 47.34 54.00
N ILE A 46 11.08 46.68 52.94
CA ILE A 46 11.54 46.84 51.56
C ILE A 46 11.54 48.34 51.23
N SER A 47 12.69 48.84 50.77
CA SER A 47 12.83 50.23 50.35
C SER A 47 11.93 50.50 49.14
N LEU A 48 11.42 51.72 49.00
CA LEU A 48 10.60 52.09 47.83
C LEU A 48 11.31 51.75 46.50
N ILE A 49 12.63 51.99 46.47
CA ILE A 49 13.55 51.70 45.35
C ILE A 49 13.56 50.21 44.98
N GLU A 50 13.50 49.33 45.98
CA GLU A 50 13.53 47.87 45.78
C GLU A 50 12.15 47.36 45.31
N HIS A 51 11.07 47.98 45.76
CA HIS A 51 9.72 47.72 45.22
C HIS A 51 9.61 48.20 43.76
N GLU A 52 10.18 49.36 43.42
CA GLU A 52 10.29 49.86 42.05
C GLU A 52 11.13 48.94 41.16
N ARG A 53 12.26 48.40 41.67
CA ARG A 53 13.07 47.38 40.97
C ARG A 53 12.24 46.13 40.66
N ILE A 54 11.57 45.56 41.67
CA ILE A 54 10.74 44.36 41.52
C ILE A 54 9.58 44.60 40.53
N LEU A 55 8.93 45.77 40.58
CA LEU A 55 7.91 46.14 39.59
C LEU A 55 8.49 46.27 38.17
N GLY A 56 9.67 46.87 38.01
CA GLY A 56 10.34 46.96 36.71
C GLY A 56 10.67 45.59 36.11
N GLU A 57 11.16 44.67 36.95
CA GLU A 57 11.48 43.30 36.56
C GLU A 57 10.21 42.50 36.20
N LYS A 58 9.13 42.64 36.98
CA LYS A 58 7.84 41.98 36.68
C LYS A 58 7.16 42.56 35.44
N ASN A 59 7.22 43.88 35.21
CA ASN A 59 6.71 44.49 33.97
C ASN A 59 7.52 44.05 32.74
N SER A 60 8.84 43.90 32.87
CA SER A 60 9.69 43.38 31.79
C SER A 60 9.37 41.92 31.47
N GLU A 61 9.16 41.08 32.48
CA GLU A 61 8.77 39.68 32.30
C GLU A 61 7.34 39.54 31.72
N ILE A 62 6.39 40.38 32.11
CA ILE A 62 5.05 40.45 31.50
C ILE A 62 5.16 40.82 30.02
N MET A 63 5.97 41.82 29.66
CA MET A 63 6.22 42.18 28.26
C MET A 63 6.85 41.02 27.47
N ARG A 64 7.84 40.33 28.05
CA ARG A 64 8.49 39.16 27.45
C ARG A 64 7.49 38.03 27.18
N LEU A 65 6.71 37.64 28.20
CA LEU A 65 5.69 36.59 28.10
C LEU A 65 4.56 36.96 27.13
N THR A 66 4.15 38.23 27.06
CA THR A 66 3.13 38.70 26.11
C THR A 66 3.62 38.61 24.66
N SER A 67 4.89 38.96 24.43
CA SER A 67 5.54 38.84 23.12
C SER A 67 5.71 37.37 22.70
N GLU A 68 6.12 36.51 23.64
CA GLU A 68 6.28 35.06 23.43
C GLU A 68 4.94 34.37 23.13
N LEU A 69 3.89 34.70 23.87
CA LEU A 69 2.53 34.18 23.63
C LEU A 69 1.98 34.61 22.26
N SER A 70 2.14 35.89 21.88
CA SER A 70 1.75 36.41 20.57
C SER A 70 2.50 35.73 19.42
N THR A 71 3.79 35.42 19.63
CA THR A 71 4.59 34.65 18.66
C THR A 71 4.04 33.22 18.53
N GLN A 72 3.74 32.55 19.64
CA GLN A 72 3.15 31.20 19.60
C GLN A 72 1.74 31.18 18.98
N GLU A 73 0.91 32.20 19.20
CA GLU A 73 -0.42 32.32 18.61
C GLU A 73 -0.36 32.51 17.08
N THR A 74 0.57 33.34 16.58
CA THR A 74 0.78 33.52 15.14
C THR A 74 1.39 32.27 14.49
N GLU A 75 2.34 31.58 15.13
CA GLU A 75 2.85 30.30 14.66
C GLU A 75 1.77 29.20 14.63
N ALA A 76 0.95 29.09 15.66
CA ALA A 76 -0.13 28.11 15.72
C ALA A 76 -1.15 28.36 14.59
N THR A 77 -1.51 29.62 14.36
CA THR A 77 -2.42 30.03 13.27
C THR A 77 -1.86 29.65 11.90
N ALA A 78 -0.57 29.94 11.64
CA ALA A 78 0.08 29.60 10.38
C ALA A 78 0.16 28.08 10.15
N ARG A 79 0.40 27.28 11.19
CA ARG A 79 0.39 25.80 11.12
C ARG A 79 -1.01 25.24 10.84
N VAL A 80 -2.07 25.86 11.37
CA VAL A 80 -3.45 25.48 11.05
C VAL A 80 -3.75 25.78 9.58
N GLU A 81 -3.41 26.98 9.10
CA GLU A 81 -3.60 27.35 7.68
C GLU A 81 -2.82 26.42 6.73
N GLU A 82 -1.58 26.02 7.07
CA GLU A 82 -0.82 25.03 6.31
C GLU A 82 -1.58 23.68 6.21
N LYS A 83 -2.20 23.23 7.31
CA LYS A 83 -2.92 21.95 7.34
C LYS A 83 -4.30 22.01 6.69
N ASP A 84 -5.02 23.12 6.77
CA ASP A 84 -6.26 23.30 6.01
C ASP A 84 -5.98 23.32 4.49
N ASN A 85 -4.87 23.92 4.05
CA ASN A 85 -4.43 23.86 2.66
C ASN A 85 -4.04 22.43 2.22
N GLU A 86 -3.32 21.66 3.07
CA GLU A 86 -3.00 20.25 2.81
C GLU A 86 -4.27 19.38 2.71
N ILE A 87 -5.22 19.56 3.63
CA ILE A 87 -6.53 18.88 3.63
C ILE A 87 -7.33 19.24 2.37
N GLY A 88 -7.33 20.51 1.96
CA GLY A 88 -7.96 20.98 0.73
C GLY A 88 -7.37 20.30 -0.53
N ALA A 89 -6.04 20.26 -0.63
CA ALA A 89 -5.35 19.61 -1.75
C ALA A 89 -5.63 18.09 -1.81
N LEU A 90 -5.59 17.41 -0.66
CA LEU A 90 -5.93 15.97 -0.56
C LEU A 90 -7.41 15.71 -0.90
N THR A 91 -8.33 16.58 -0.47
CA THR A 91 -9.76 16.50 -0.77
C THR A 91 -10.03 16.66 -2.27
N CYS A 92 -9.39 17.63 -2.92
CA CYS A 92 -9.46 17.79 -4.38
C CYS A 92 -8.92 16.56 -5.13
N LYS A 93 -7.80 15.98 -4.68
CA LYS A 93 -7.23 14.76 -5.25
C LYS A 93 -8.17 13.56 -5.08
N LEU A 94 -8.73 13.36 -3.89
CA LEU A 94 -9.70 12.30 -3.60
C LEU A 94 -10.95 12.42 -4.49
N ASN A 95 -11.51 13.63 -4.64
CA ASN A 95 -12.68 13.88 -5.48
C ASN A 95 -12.43 13.60 -6.97
N ASN A 96 -11.21 13.85 -7.48
CA ASN A 96 -10.85 13.49 -8.85
C ASN A 96 -10.72 11.98 -9.03
N ASN A 97 -10.04 11.28 -8.10
CA ASN A 97 -9.95 9.82 -8.11
C ASN A 97 -11.33 9.14 -8.02
N ILE A 98 -12.27 9.71 -7.26
CA ILE A 98 -13.66 9.21 -7.17
C ILE A 98 -14.35 9.29 -8.55
N LYS A 99 -14.24 10.43 -9.26
CA LYS A 99 -14.82 10.59 -10.61
C LYS A 99 -14.22 9.60 -11.61
N GLU A 100 -12.90 9.42 -11.60
CA GLU A 100 -12.21 8.46 -12.46
C GLU A 100 -12.70 7.02 -12.21
N VAL A 101 -12.81 6.63 -10.94
CA VAL A 101 -13.36 5.33 -10.53
C VAL A 101 -14.84 5.17 -10.92
N GLU A 102 -15.64 6.24 -10.93
CA GLU A 102 -17.01 6.22 -11.44
C GLU A 102 -17.08 6.08 -12.97
N GLU A 103 -16.20 6.73 -13.72
CA GLU A 103 -16.16 6.62 -15.18
C GLU A 103 -15.75 5.22 -15.62
N LEU A 104 -14.67 4.68 -15.04
CA LEU A 104 -14.24 3.29 -15.27
C LEU A 104 -15.34 2.27 -14.91
N LYS A 105 -16.14 2.54 -13.86
CA LYS A 105 -17.32 1.72 -13.51
C LYS A 105 -18.47 1.82 -14.53
N LYS A 106 -18.58 2.91 -15.30
CA LYS A 106 -19.53 3.02 -16.43
C LYS A 106 -18.99 2.22 -17.63
N GLU A 107 -17.73 2.41 -17.99
CA GLU A 107 -17.09 1.69 -19.11
C GLU A 107 -17.16 0.17 -18.92
N ILE A 108 -16.82 -0.33 -17.74
CA ILE A 108 -16.89 -1.76 -17.40
C ILE A 108 -18.32 -2.31 -17.62
N LYS A 109 -19.37 -1.56 -17.25
CA LYS A 109 -20.77 -1.97 -17.51
C LYS A 109 -21.10 -2.01 -19.00
N VAL A 110 -20.61 -1.05 -19.79
CA VAL A 110 -20.78 -1.03 -21.25
C VAL A 110 -20.05 -2.23 -21.89
N TRP A 111 -18.83 -2.54 -21.45
CA TRP A 111 -18.09 -3.72 -21.92
C TRP A 111 -18.76 -5.04 -21.55
N HIS A 112 -19.32 -5.17 -20.34
CA HIS A 112 -20.13 -6.34 -19.97
C HIS A 112 -21.38 -6.47 -20.86
N ALA A 113 -22.15 -5.40 -21.05
CA ALA A 113 -23.34 -5.42 -21.90
C ALA A 113 -23.00 -5.80 -23.36
N LYS A 114 -21.87 -5.31 -23.90
CA LYS A 114 -21.35 -5.69 -25.21
C LYS A 114 -20.90 -7.16 -25.26
N ASN A 115 -20.31 -7.70 -24.19
CA ASN A 115 -19.95 -9.12 -24.11
C ASN A 115 -21.20 -10.02 -24.07
N ASP A 116 -22.24 -9.63 -23.33
CA ASP A 116 -23.50 -10.38 -23.24
C ASP A 116 -24.31 -10.36 -24.55
N ASP A 117 -24.28 -9.25 -25.29
CA ASP A 117 -24.83 -9.17 -26.66
C ASP A 117 -24.05 -10.07 -27.63
N LEU A 118 -22.72 -10.06 -27.58
CA LEU A 118 -21.89 -10.98 -28.38
C LEU A 118 -22.16 -12.46 -28.02
N ARG A 119 -22.34 -12.80 -26.73
CA ARG A 119 -22.74 -14.16 -26.31
C ARG A 119 -24.09 -14.56 -26.89
N LYS A 120 -25.10 -13.67 -26.87
CA LYS A 120 -26.42 -13.92 -27.46
C LYS A 120 -26.37 -14.09 -28.97
N LYS A 121 -25.53 -13.31 -29.67
CA LYS A 121 -25.30 -13.43 -31.11
C LYS A 121 -24.59 -14.73 -31.47
N ASN A 122 -23.55 -15.10 -30.72
CA ASN A 122 -22.84 -16.36 -30.91
C ASN A 122 -23.72 -17.58 -30.62
N TRP A 123 -24.59 -17.51 -29.60
CA TRP A 123 -25.58 -18.55 -29.33
C TRP A 123 -26.54 -18.73 -30.52
N LYS A 124 -27.13 -17.64 -31.01
CA LYS A 124 -28.03 -17.69 -32.19
C LYS A 124 -27.33 -18.18 -33.45
N ALA A 125 -26.06 -17.86 -33.65
CA ALA A 125 -25.27 -18.39 -34.76
C ALA A 125 -25.05 -19.91 -34.61
N MET A 126 -24.75 -20.39 -33.41
CA MET A 126 -24.60 -21.82 -33.10
C MET A 126 -25.92 -22.60 -33.25
N GLU A 127 -27.03 -22.00 -32.82
CA GLU A 127 -28.40 -22.52 -32.98
C GLU A 127 -28.81 -22.61 -34.46
N ALA A 128 -28.48 -21.59 -35.27
CA ALA A 128 -28.70 -21.61 -36.72
C ALA A 128 -27.80 -22.61 -37.46
N VAL A 129 -26.56 -22.81 -37.01
CA VAL A 129 -25.67 -23.87 -37.53
C VAL A 129 -26.24 -25.25 -37.21
N ALA A 130 -26.62 -25.51 -35.96
CA ALA A 130 -27.17 -26.82 -35.55
C ALA A 130 -28.48 -27.18 -36.30
N GLU A 131 -29.38 -26.23 -36.51
CA GLU A 131 -30.60 -26.47 -37.31
C GLU A 131 -30.27 -26.65 -38.81
N SER A 132 -29.21 -25.99 -39.32
CA SER A 132 -28.73 -26.21 -40.69
C SER A 132 -28.06 -27.57 -40.87
N GLU A 133 -27.26 -28.03 -39.91
CA GLU A 133 -26.62 -29.36 -39.89
C GLU A 133 -27.68 -30.46 -39.85
N LYS A 134 -28.64 -30.35 -38.94
CA LYS A 134 -29.80 -31.26 -38.86
C LYS A 134 -30.65 -31.26 -40.13
N SER A 135 -30.82 -30.11 -40.78
CA SER A 135 -31.55 -30.00 -42.05
C SER A 135 -30.78 -30.68 -43.20
N THR A 136 -29.46 -30.54 -43.29
CA THR A 136 -28.66 -31.24 -44.30
C THR A 136 -28.54 -32.74 -44.02
N GLU A 137 -28.46 -33.15 -42.75
CA GLU A 137 -28.50 -34.56 -42.35
C GLU A 137 -29.82 -35.23 -42.76
N GLN A 138 -30.97 -34.58 -42.51
CA GLN A 138 -32.26 -35.06 -42.97
C GLN A 138 -32.34 -35.12 -44.51
N GLN A 139 -31.86 -34.09 -45.23
CA GLN A 139 -31.83 -34.10 -46.70
C GLN A 139 -30.96 -35.24 -47.27
N ILE A 140 -29.86 -35.59 -46.60
CA ILE A 140 -29.03 -36.73 -46.98
C ILE A 140 -29.80 -38.05 -46.79
N VAL A 141 -30.49 -38.21 -45.66
CA VAL A 141 -31.34 -39.40 -45.39
C VAL A 141 -32.47 -39.53 -46.40
N ASP A 142 -33.18 -38.43 -46.69
CA ASP A 142 -34.29 -38.40 -47.65
C ASP A 142 -33.81 -38.70 -49.09
N ALA A 143 -32.65 -38.17 -49.48
CA ALA A 143 -32.03 -38.42 -50.78
C ALA A 143 -31.57 -39.89 -50.93
N VAL A 144 -30.98 -40.48 -49.89
CA VAL A 144 -30.60 -41.91 -49.87
C VAL A 144 -31.84 -42.79 -49.98
N CYS A 145 -32.86 -42.55 -49.17
CA CYS A 145 -34.14 -43.30 -49.22
C CYS A 145 -34.79 -43.22 -50.61
N THR A 146 -34.82 -42.02 -51.20
CA THR A 146 -35.35 -41.79 -52.56
C THR A 146 -34.55 -42.56 -53.62
N ALA A 147 -33.21 -42.57 -53.52
CA ALA A 147 -32.35 -43.31 -54.44
C ALA A 147 -32.51 -44.83 -54.31
N GLU A 148 -32.67 -45.35 -53.09
CA GLU A 148 -32.95 -46.78 -52.86
C GLU A 148 -34.31 -47.20 -53.44
N MET A 149 -35.35 -46.37 -53.30
CA MET A 149 -36.66 -46.61 -53.94
C MET A 149 -36.55 -46.60 -55.47
N GLN A 150 -35.90 -45.59 -56.06
CA GLN A 150 -35.72 -45.51 -57.52
C GLN A 150 -34.90 -46.68 -58.10
N ALA A 151 -33.91 -47.18 -57.34
CA ALA A 151 -33.18 -48.39 -57.69
C ALA A 151 -34.09 -49.63 -57.62
N ALA A 152 -34.92 -49.76 -56.59
CA ALA A 152 -35.87 -50.87 -56.48
C ALA A 152 -36.92 -50.88 -57.62
N ASP A 153 -37.45 -49.72 -58.00
CA ASP A 153 -38.44 -49.59 -59.08
C ASP A 153 -37.82 -49.89 -60.46
N THR A 154 -36.61 -49.38 -60.74
CA THR A 154 -35.90 -49.72 -62.00
C THR A 154 -35.57 -51.20 -62.08
N PHE A 155 -35.06 -51.81 -61.00
CA PHE A 155 -34.85 -53.27 -60.93
C PHE A 155 -36.14 -54.08 -61.11
N SER A 156 -37.30 -53.53 -60.73
CA SER A 156 -38.62 -54.15 -60.96
C SER A 156 -39.05 -54.03 -62.42
N HIS A 157 -38.84 -52.85 -63.03
CA HIS A 157 -39.15 -52.56 -64.43
C HIS A 157 -38.34 -53.41 -65.41
N ASP A 158 -37.01 -53.44 -65.26
CA ASP A 158 -36.10 -54.20 -66.14
C ASP A 158 -36.49 -55.69 -66.19
N ARG A 159 -36.80 -56.26 -65.02
CA ARG A 159 -37.31 -57.64 -64.88
C ARG A 159 -38.60 -57.85 -65.65
N ALA A 160 -39.57 -56.96 -65.49
CA ALA A 160 -40.87 -57.08 -66.15
C ALA A 160 -40.74 -56.96 -67.68
N LEU A 161 -39.91 -56.04 -68.16
CA LEU A 161 -39.63 -55.82 -69.58
C LEU A 161 -38.98 -57.07 -70.22
N LEU A 162 -37.91 -57.58 -69.63
CA LEU A 162 -37.20 -58.77 -70.12
C LEU A 162 -38.07 -60.02 -70.09
N GLN A 163 -38.85 -60.21 -69.02
CA GLN A 163 -39.79 -61.31 -68.88
C GLN A 163 -40.94 -61.24 -69.92
N SER A 164 -41.29 -60.03 -70.38
CA SER A 164 -42.28 -59.78 -71.44
C SER A 164 -41.73 -60.06 -72.84
N ILE A 165 -40.48 -59.66 -73.12
CA ILE A 165 -39.81 -59.90 -74.41
C ILE A 165 -39.52 -61.41 -74.63
N PHE A 166 -39.24 -62.16 -73.55
CA PHE A 166 -39.06 -63.61 -73.61
C PHE A 166 -39.97 -64.37 -72.62
N PRO A 167 -41.27 -64.53 -72.92
CA PRO A 167 -42.23 -65.19 -72.03
C PRO A 167 -41.88 -66.66 -71.70
N SER A 168 -41.13 -67.32 -72.58
CA SER A 168 -40.69 -68.72 -72.43
C SER A 168 -39.57 -68.92 -71.39
N ILE A 169 -39.02 -67.84 -70.81
CA ILE A 169 -37.82 -67.88 -69.97
C ILE A 169 -38.17 -67.61 -68.51
N THR A 170 -38.49 -68.65 -67.75
CA THR A 170 -38.83 -68.50 -66.33
C THR A 170 -37.58 -68.38 -65.45
N VAL A 171 -37.49 -67.31 -64.66
CA VAL A 171 -36.44 -67.08 -63.64
C VAL A 171 -37.09 -66.80 -62.29
N ASP A 172 -36.51 -67.31 -61.20
CA ASP A 172 -37.05 -67.12 -59.85
C ASP A 172 -37.03 -65.64 -59.43
N LYS A 173 -38.17 -65.15 -58.95
CA LYS A 173 -38.39 -63.76 -58.52
C LYS A 173 -37.73 -63.44 -57.17
N SER A 174 -37.37 -64.44 -56.35
CA SER A 174 -36.79 -64.23 -55.01
C SER A 174 -35.32 -63.78 -55.03
N LEU A 175 -34.62 -63.98 -56.14
CA LEU A 175 -33.20 -63.65 -56.30
C LEU A 175 -32.94 -62.13 -56.21
N LYS A 176 -31.72 -61.72 -55.80
CA LYS A 176 -31.27 -60.31 -55.90
C LYS A 176 -31.07 -59.90 -57.36
N HIS A 177 -31.24 -58.61 -57.69
CA HIS A 177 -31.27 -58.10 -59.08
C HIS A 177 -30.07 -58.56 -59.93
N THR A 178 -28.84 -58.35 -59.43
CA THR A 178 -27.58 -58.71 -60.11
C THR A 178 -27.44 -60.21 -60.41
N ILE A 179 -28.08 -61.07 -59.61
CA ILE A 179 -28.06 -62.54 -59.79
C ILE A 179 -29.15 -62.96 -60.79
N TRP A 180 -30.34 -62.35 -60.68
CA TRP A 180 -31.47 -62.55 -61.58
C TRP A 180 -31.08 -62.26 -63.03
N MET A 181 -30.46 -61.10 -63.29
CA MET A 181 -30.06 -60.69 -64.64
C MET A 181 -29.14 -61.70 -65.33
N LYS A 182 -28.10 -62.18 -64.65
CA LYS A 182 -27.19 -63.21 -65.19
C LYS A 182 -27.88 -64.55 -65.44
N THR A 183 -28.88 -64.88 -64.62
CA THR A 183 -29.66 -66.13 -64.76
C THR A 183 -30.66 -66.05 -65.92
N PHE A 184 -31.18 -64.86 -66.21
CA PHE A 184 -32.02 -64.59 -67.38
C PHE A 184 -31.21 -64.62 -68.68
N GLU A 185 -30.08 -63.91 -68.72
CA GLU A 185 -29.17 -63.81 -69.86
C GLU A 185 -28.77 -65.19 -70.42
N GLN A 186 -28.35 -66.11 -69.54
CA GLN A 186 -27.95 -67.46 -69.92
C GLN A 186 -29.05 -68.23 -70.67
N LYS A 187 -30.29 -68.17 -70.17
CA LYS A 187 -31.44 -68.87 -70.78
C LYS A 187 -31.89 -68.23 -72.10
N ALA A 188 -31.69 -66.92 -72.28
CA ALA A 188 -32.01 -66.23 -73.54
C ALA A 188 -31.09 -66.67 -74.69
N VAL A 189 -29.82 -66.87 -74.39
CA VAL A 189 -28.81 -67.39 -75.35
C VAL A 189 -29.07 -68.86 -75.73
N GLU A 190 -29.79 -69.62 -74.90
CA GLU A 190 -30.25 -70.98 -75.24
C GLU A 190 -31.51 -70.95 -76.12
N PHE A 191 -32.53 -70.17 -75.74
CA PHE A 191 -33.81 -70.09 -76.47
C PHE A 191 -33.66 -69.59 -77.92
N LEU A 192 -32.78 -68.62 -78.16
CA LEU A 192 -32.56 -68.05 -79.50
C LEU A 192 -31.88 -69.01 -80.50
N LYS A 193 -31.35 -70.16 -80.05
CA LYS A 193 -30.68 -71.14 -80.93
C LYS A 193 -31.64 -72.15 -81.58
N SER A 194 -32.92 -72.16 -81.23
CA SER A 194 -33.86 -73.21 -81.64
C SER A 194 -34.97 -72.77 -82.61
N LYS A 195 -34.80 -71.66 -83.35
CA LYS A 195 -35.77 -71.17 -84.35
C LYS A 195 -35.11 -70.52 -85.57
N ALA A 196 -34.78 -71.33 -86.57
CA ALA A 196 -34.58 -70.93 -87.95
C ALA A 196 -34.88 -72.13 -88.87
N ASP A 197 -35.82 -71.95 -89.83
CA ASP A 197 -35.77 -72.49 -91.21
C ASP A 197 -37.14 -72.31 -91.92
N GLU A 198 -37.15 -71.35 -92.87
CA GLU A 198 -37.66 -71.42 -94.26
C GLU A 198 -39.18 -71.66 -94.60
N PRO A 199 -39.65 -71.29 -95.83
CA PRO A 199 -41.03 -70.83 -96.08
C PRO A 199 -41.77 -71.49 -97.29
N VAL A 200 -42.05 -70.73 -98.38
CA VAL A 200 -42.65 -71.13 -99.70
C VAL A 200 -44.20 -71.26 -99.74
N SER A 201 -44.96 -71.05 -100.84
CA SER A 201 -45.11 -69.92 -101.82
C SER A 201 -46.36 -70.16 -102.73
N ASP A 202 -46.70 -69.22 -103.63
CA ASP A 202 -47.27 -69.46 -105.00
C ASP A 202 -48.67 -70.13 -105.19
N LEU A 203 -49.29 -70.20 -106.40
CA LEU A 203 -49.53 -69.20 -107.47
C LEU A 203 -50.78 -69.58 -108.32
N LYS A 204 -51.11 -68.74 -109.33
CA LYS A 204 -52.14 -68.87 -110.40
C LYS A 204 -52.47 -70.27 -110.93
N GLU A 205 -53.75 -70.44 -111.31
CA GLU A 205 -54.21 -70.90 -112.64
C GLU A 205 -55.72 -70.53 -112.82
N MET A 206 -56.42 -70.61 -113.97
CA MET A 206 -56.14 -71.13 -115.32
C MET A 206 -56.82 -70.26 -116.40
N THR A 207 -56.29 -70.25 -117.63
CA THR A 207 -56.85 -69.55 -118.81
C THR A 207 -57.21 -70.51 -119.94
N LYS A 208 -58.45 -70.50 -120.44
CA LYS A 208 -58.81 -71.08 -121.76
C LYS A 208 -60.16 -70.60 -122.30
N ASN A 209 -60.12 -69.74 -123.32
CA ASN A 209 -61.26 -69.34 -124.18
C ASN A 209 -60.70 -68.62 -125.42
N VAL A 210 -59.94 -69.34 -126.27
CA VAL A 210 -58.97 -68.70 -127.19
C VAL A 210 -59.52 -68.45 -128.61
N GLU A 211 -60.24 -69.40 -129.21
CA GLU A 211 -60.33 -69.46 -130.68
C GLU A 211 -61.46 -68.63 -131.32
N LEU A 212 -62.43 -68.13 -130.53
CA LEU A 212 -63.41 -67.13 -131.03
C LEU A 212 -62.86 -65.69 -130.98
N PHE A 213 -61.61 -65.49 -130.53
CA PHE A 213 -61.00 -64.16 -130.53
C PHE A 213 -60.50 -63.74 -131.91
N GLU A 214 -59.84 -64.59 -132.70
CA GLU A 214 -58.90 -64.16 -133.78
C GLU A 214 -59.34 -63.04 -134.74
N LYS A 215 -60.62 -62.95 -135.16
CA LYS A 215 -61.10 -61.81 -135.98
C LYS A 215 -61.57 -60.58 -135.20
N LYS A 216 -61.95 -60.73 -133.94
CA LYS A 216 -61.97 -59.61 -132.99
C LYS A 216 -60.55 -59.24 -132.58
N LEU A 217 -59.62 -60.20 -132.55
CA LEU A 217 -58.23 -60.02 -132.13
C LEU A 217 -57.48 -59.11 -133.08
N ASP A 218 -57.76 -59.07 -134.39
CA ASP A 218 -57.04 -58.16 -135.29
C ASP A 218 -57.43 -56.68 -135.08
N VAL A 219 -58.73 -56.41 -134.92
CA VAL A 219 -59.25 -55.08 -134.54
C VAL A 219 -58.82 -54.73 -133.12
N ALA A 220 -59.02 -55.65 -132.16
CA ALA A 220 -58.64 -55.48 -130.77
C ALA A 220 -57.12 -55.52 -130.56
N MET A 221 -56.31 -56.01 -131.49
CA MET A 221 -54.84 -55.88 -131.47
C MET A 221 -54.46 -54.49 -131.92
N LYS A 222 -55.13 -53.92 -132.92
CA LYS A 222 -54.91 -52.52 -133.30
C LYS A 222 -55.33 -51.60 -132.14
N GLU A 223 -56.55 -51.74 -131.64
CA GLU A 223 -57.04 -51.03 -130.46
C GLU A 223 -56.19 -51.32 -129.21
N SER A 224 -55.68 -52.55 -129.01
CA SER A 224 -54.77 -52.89 -127.90
C SER A 224 -53.36 -52.33 -128.10
N THR A 225 -52.84 -52.19 -129.32
CA THR A 225 -51.56 -51.48 -129.54
C THR A 225 -51.70 -49.98 -129.30
N GLU A 226 -52.86 -49.41 -129.62
CA GLU A 226 -53.17 -48.00 -129.40
C GLU A 226 -53.45 -47.72 -127.90
N LEU A 227 -54.21 -48.61 -127.24
CA LEU A 227 -54.37 -48.63 -125.78
C LEU A 227 -53.08 -48.96 -125.03
N ALA A 228 -52.19 -49.80 -125.57
CA ALA A 228 -50.88 -50.09 -124.97
C ALA A 228 -49.91 -48.91 -125.14
N ALA A 229 -50.00 -48.17 -126.25
CA ALA A 229 -49.29 -46.90 -126.41
C ALA A 229 -49.83 -45.85 -125.42
N GLN A 230 -51.15 -45.71 -125.29
CA GLN A 230 -51.78 -44.83 -124.29
C GLN A 230 -51.40 -45.24 -122.86
N LEU A 231 -51.56 -46.52 -122.50
CA LEU A 231 -51.18 -47.08 -121.19
C LEU A 231 -49.68 -46.94 -120.90
N LYS A 232 -48.83 -46.97 -121.94
CA LYS A 232 -47.41 -46.65 -121.79
C LYS A 232 -47.23 -45.18 -121.46
N THR A 233 -47.85 -44.26 -122.20
CA THR A 233 -47.77 -42.82 -121.87
C THR A 233 -48.39 -42.49 -120.51
N GLU A 234 -49.45 -43.18 -120.10
CA GLU A 234 -50.08 -43.10 -118.77
C GLU A 234 -49.09 -43.51 -117.68
N LYS A 235 -48.39 -44.64 -117.87
CA LYS A 235 -47.34 -45.12 -116.94
C LYS A 235 -46.12 -44.21 -116.92
N ASP A 236 -45.65 -43.73 -118.08
CA ASP A 236 -44.52 -42.81 -118.18
C ASP A 236 -44.86 -41.47 -117.47
N LEU A 237 -46.11 -41.01 -117.54
CA LEU A 237 -46.63 -39.88 -116.76
C LEU A 237 -46.74 -40.22 -115.26
N GLN A 238 -47.25 -41.40 -114.90
CA GLN A 238 -47.41 -41.83 -113.50
C GLN A 238 -46.06 -41.95 -112.78
N ILE A 239 -45.03 -42.48 -113.46
CA ILE A 239 -43.63 -42.49 -112.98
C ILE A 239 -43.16 -41.05 -112.75
N LYS A 240 -43.34 -40.17 -113.75
CA LYS A 240 -42.92 -38.77 -113.69
C LYS A 240 -43.64 -37.94 -112.62
N ILE A 241 -44.87 -38.32 -112.25
CA ILE A 241 -45.61 -37.77 -111.11
C ILE A 241 -45.05 -38.33 -109.79
N SER A 242 -44.83 -39.64 -109.70
CA SER A 242 -44.19 -40.31 -108.55
C SER A 242 -42.84 -39.68 -108.21
N ASP A 243 -42.00 -39.44 -109.21
CA ASP A 243 -40.63 -38.98 -108.98
C ASP A 243 -40.60 -37.49 -108.61
N LYS A 244 -41.53 -36.67 -109.15
CA LYS A 244 -41.75 -35.30 -108.67
C LYS A 244 -42.33 -35.24 -107.25
N LEU A 245 -43.17 -36.22 -106.87
CA LEU A 245 -43.69 -36.31 -105.51
C LEU A 245 -42.55 -36.60 -104.53
N LYS A 246 -41.71 -37.61 -104.80
CA LYS A 246 -40.51 -37.91 -104.01
C LYS A 246 -39.54 -36.73 -103.96
N GLU A 247 -39.34 -36.02 -105.07
CA GLU A 247 -38.50 -34.81 -105.12
C GLU A 247 -39.06 -33.71 -104.18
N SER A 248 -40.39 -33.55 -104.13
CA SER A 248 -41.05 -32.62 -103.22
C SER A 248 -41.02 -33.06 -101.75
N GLU A 249 -41.19 -34.36 -101.48
CA GLU A 249 -41.09 -34.94 -100.14
C GLU A 249 -39.67 -34.81 -99.58
N THR A 250 -38.65 -35.08 -100.41
CA THR A 250 -37.24 -34.93 -100.04
C THR A 250 -36.92 -33.48 -99.65
N LYS A 251 -37.33 -32.52 -100.49
CA LYS A 251 -37.16 -31.08 -100.21
C LYS A 251 -37.92 -30.62 -98.97
N PHE A 252 -39.08 -31.20 -98.68
CA PHE A 252 -39.83 -30.91 -97.45
C PHE A 252 -39.08 -31.41 -96.20
N ILE A 253 -38.54 -32.62 -96.24
CA ILE A 253 -37.73 -33.20 -95.15
C ILE A 253 -36.43 -32.40 -94.94
N GLU A 254 -35.74 -32.01 -96.02
CA GLU A 254 -34.56 -31.14 -95.97
C GLU A 254 -34.87 -29.78 -95.33
N LEU A 255 -36.00 -29.14 -95.73
CA LEU A 255 -36.43 -27.86 -95.19
C LEU A 255 -36.81 -27.97 -93.70
N GLN A 256 -37.52 -29.03 -93.31
CA GLN A 256 -37.89 -29.29 -91.92
C GLN A 256 -36.65 -29.53 -91.04
N SER A 257 -35.73 -30.39 -91.47
CA SER A 257 -34.46 -30.63 -90.77
C SER A 257 -33.64 -29.35 -90.62
N THR A 258 -33.55 -28.52 -91.68
CA THR A 258 -32.90 -27.21 -91.64
C THR A 258 -33.55 -26.26 -90.63
N TYR A 259 -34.89 -26.26 -90.54
CA TYR A 259 -35.64 -25.46 -89.58
C TYR A 259 -35.41 -25.93 -88.13
N GLU A 260 -35.43 -27.24 -87.88
CA GLU A 260 -35.18 -27.84 -86.56
C GLU A 260 -33.76 -27.54 -86.07
N ILE A 261 -32.74 -27.71 -86.93
CA ILE A 261 -31.35 -27.31 -86.66
C ILE A 261 -31.29 -25.82 -86.31
N LYS A 262 -31.95 -24.94 -87.10
CA LYS A 262 -31.88 -23.50 -86.87
C LYS A 262 -32.59 -23.04 -85.59
N SER A 263 -33.65 -23.75 -85.20
CA SER A 263 -34.34 -23.57 -83.91
C SER A 263 -33.43 -23.92 -82.74
N LEU A 264 -32.71 -25.05 -82.82
CA LEU A 264 -31.74 -25.48 -81.83
C LEU A 264 -30.54 -24.51 -81.72
N GLU A 265 -30.02 -23.99 -82.85
CA GLU A 265 -28.98 -22.96 -82.84
C GLU A 265 -29.41 -21.70 -82.07
N LEU A 266 -30.61 -21.18 -82.34
CA LEU A 266 -31.14 -20.00 -81.64
C LEU A 266 -31.35 -20.28 -80.14
N SER A 267 -31.85 -21.46 -79.79
CA SER A 267 -32.05 -21.87 -78.39
C SER A 267 -30.73 -21.93 -77.62
N ASN A 268 -29.68 -22.49 -78.24
CA ASN A 268 -28.35 -22.58 -77.65
C ASN A 268 -27.69 -21.21 -77.49
N GLU A 269 -27.75 -20.32 -78.49
CA GLU A 269 -27.20 -18.97 -78.35
C GLU A 269 -27.95 -18.16 -77.29
N LEU A 270 -29.28 -18.29 -77.21
CA LEU A 270 -30.08 -17.65 -76.15
C LEU A 270 -29.64 -18.13 -74.76
N ALA A 271 -29.47 -19.44 -74.56
CA ALA A 271 -28.98 -20.00 -73.30
C ALA A 271 -27.57 -19.52 -72.94
N ILE A 272 -26.68 -19.43 -73.93
CA ILE A 272 -25.32 -18.87 -73.77
C ILE A 272 -25.38 -17.40 -73.33
N GLN A 273 -26.23 -16.58 -73.94
CA GLN A 273 -26.39 -15.16 -73.57
C GLN A 273 -27.05 -14.99 -72.20
N THR A 274 -28.06 -15.80 -71.86
CA THR A 274 -28.65 -15.83 -70.51
C THR A 274 -27.61 -16.18 -69.45
N LYS A 275 -26.71 -17.13 -69.72
CA LYS A 275 -25.60 -17.46 -68.82
C LYS A 275 -24.61 -16.29 -68.68
N LYS A 276 -24.15 -15.71 -69.79
CA LYS A 276 -23.26 -14.52 -69.78
C LYS A 276 -23.85 -13.38 -68.93
N TYR A 277 -25.14 -13.10 -69.08
CA TYR A 277 -25.83 -12.08 -68.29
C TYR A 277 -25.92 -12.45 -66.80
N SER A 278 -26.23 -13.71 -66.47
CA SER A 278 -26.26 -14.20 -65.08
C SER A 278 -24.89 -14.05 -64.39
N ASP A 279 -23.81 -14.42 -65.08
CA ASP A 279 -22.47 -14.38 -64.51
C ASP A 279 -21.93 -12.94 -64.40
N LEU A 280 -22.24 -12.06 -65.37
CA LEU A 280 -21.98 -10.62 -65.26
C LEU A 280 -22.76 -9.97 -64.10
N LYS A 281 -24.02 -10.38 -63.87
CA LYS A 281 -24.84 -9.88 -62.76
C LYS A 281 -24.21 -10.22 -61.41
N LYS A 282 -23.79 -11.47 -61.20
CA LYS A 282 -23.08 -11.90 -59.98
C LYS A 282 -21.79 -11.10 -59.76
N MET A 283 -21.04 -10.83 -60.83
CA MET A 283 -19.81 -10.02 -60.75
C MET A 283 -20.10 -8.58 -60.33
N TYR A 284 -21.18 -7.97 -60.85
CA TYR A 284 -21.63 -6.64 -60.45
C TYR A 284 -22.10 -6.60 -58.98
N GLU A 285 -22.90 -7.59 -58.55
CA GLU A 285 -23.36 -7.73 -57.17
C GLU A 285 -22.17 -7.86 -56.19
N ALA A 286 -21.19 -8.71 -56.49
CA ALA A 286 -19.98 -8.87 -55.69
C ALA A 286 -19.12 -7.59 -55.65
N LEU A 287 -18.97 -6.88 -56.77
CA LEU A 287 -18.25 -5.60 -56.82
C LEU A 287 -18.95 -4.53 -55.97
N HIS A 288 -20.28 -4.50 -55.97
CA HIS A 288 -21.07 -3.56 -55.17
C HIS A 288 -20.94 -3.84 -53.66
N SER A 289 -21.00 -5.11 -53.24
CA SER A 289 -20.75 -5.50 -51.84
C SER A 289 -19.33 -5.15 -51.37
N ASN A 290 -18.31 -5.36 -52.22
CA ASN A 290 -16.94 -4.96 -51.92
C ASN A 290 -16.80 -3.44 -51.77
N LEU A 291 -17.47 -2.65 -52.61
CA LEU A 291 -17.47 -1.19 -52.50
C LEU A 291 -18.11 -0.72 -51.17
N GLN A 292 -19.27 -1.26 -50.80
CA GLN A 292 -19.92 -0.96 -49.53
C GLN A 292 -19.04 -1.33 -48.32
N HIS A 293 -18.32 -2.46 -48.37
CA HIS A 293 -17.41 -2.85 -47.31
C HIS A 293 -16.25 -1.85 -47.16
N ASN A 294 -15.63 -1.46 -48.28
CA ASN A 294 -14.56 -0.47 -48.30
C ASN A 294 -15.03 0.92 -47.82
N GLU A 295 -16.28 1.31 -48.08
CA GLU A 295 -16.87 2.55 -47.56
C GLU A 295 -17.02 2.53 -46.03
N VAL A 296 -17.39 1.39 -45.45
CA VAL A 296 -17.44 1.19 -43.98
C VAL A 296 -16.03 1.22 -43.39
N GLU A 297 -15.07 0.49 -43.95
CA GLU A 297 -13.67 0.49 -43.47
C GLU A 297 -13.06 1.90 -43.51
N ASN A 298 -13.26 2.65 -44.60
CA ASN A 298 -12.80 4.04 -44.69
C ASN A 298 -13.44 4.96 -43.64
N LYS A 299 -14.69 4.71 -43.25
CA LYS A 299 -15.35 5.44 -42.16
C LYS A 299 -14.73 5.11 -40.80
N GLU A 300 -14.49 3.84 -40.50
CA GLU A 300 -13.85 3.39 -39.26
C GLU A 300 -12.41 3.91 -39.14
N LEU A 301 -11.62 3.84 -40.23
CA LEU A 301 -10.29 4.43 -40.30
C LEU A 301 -10.30 5.94 -40.06
N LYS A 302 -11.28 6.66 -40.63
CA LYS A 302 -11.43 8.11 -40.43
C LYS A 302 -11.81 8.47 -38.98
N GLU A 303 -12.67 7.68 -38.35
CA GLU A 303 -13.00 7.82 -36.92
C GLU A 303 -11.78 7.55 -36.03
N HIS A 304 -10.97 6.53 -36.36
CA HIS A 304 -9.72 6.26 -35.66
C HIS A 304 -8.69 7.39 -35.80
N VAL A 305 -8.48 7.91 -37.02
CA VAL A 305 -7.58 9.06 -37.28
C VAL A 305 -8.04 10.30 -36.50
N ASN A 306 -9.34 10.57 -36.42
CA ASN A 306 -9.86 11.66 -35.60
C ASN A 306 -9.55 11.48 -34.10
N SER A 307 -9.67 10.26 -33.57
CA SER A 307 -9.31 9.95 -32.18
C SER A 307 -7.81 10.13 -31.90
N LEU A 308 -6.94 9.70 -32.82
CA LEU A 308 -5.50 9.93 -32.73
C LEU A 308 -5.15 11.42 -32.77
N ASN A 309 -5.80 12.21 -33.65
CA ASN A 309 -5.58 13.64 -33.74
C ASN A 309 -6.02 14.39 -32.46
N MET A 310 -7.10 13.97 -31.80
CA MET A 310 -7.52 14.53 -30.51
C MET A 310 -6.46 14.29 -29.42
N ARG A 311 -6.01 13.04 -29.28
CA ARG A 311 -4.94 12.68 -28.32
C ARG A 311 -3.61 13.40 -28.60
N LEU A 312 -3.29 13.64 -29.88
CA LEU A 312 -2.10 14.39 -30.28
C LEU A 312 -2.20 15.88 -29.92
N ALA A 313 -3.41 16.45 -29.89
CA ALA A 313 -3.67 17.82 -29.45
C ALA A 313 -3.68 17.96 -27.91
N GLU A 314 -4.07 16.92 -27.17
CA GLU A 314 -4.05 16.87 -25.70
C GLU A 314 -2.62 16.71 -25.12
N ALA A 315 -1.78 15.89 -25.78
CA ALA A 315 -0.40 15.60 -25.37
C ALA A 315 0.49 16.82 -25.01
N PRO A 316 0.50 17.95 -25.75
CA PRO A 316 1.26 19.14 -25.35
C PRO A 316 0.73 19.80 -24.07
N GLU A 317 -0.57 19.74 -23.80
CA GLU A 317 -1.16 20.32 -22.58
C GLU A 317 -0.76 19.50 -21.35
N ASP A 318 -0.78 18.16 -21.46
CA ASP A 318 -0.31 17.27 -20.40
C ASP A 318 1.19 17.36 -20.16
N LYS A 319 1.98 17.58 -21.23
CA LYS A 319 3.40 17.93 -21.09
C LYS A 319 3.58 19.22 -20.26
N ILE A 320 2.81 20.27 -20.53
CA ILE A 320 2.88 21.53 -19.77
C ILE A 320 2.48 21.31 -18.30
N LYS A 321 1.45 20.51 -18.03
CA LYS A 321 1.04 20.14 -16.66
C LYS A 321 2.15 19.39 -15.91
N LEU A 322 2.89 18.51 -16.59
CA LEU A 322 4.03 17.78 -16.04
C LEU A 322 5.25 18.69 -15.79
N GLU A 323 5.57 19.59 -16.73
CA GLU A 323 6.66 20.57 -16.58
C GLU A 323 6.39 21.56 -15.44
N ASN A 324 5.13 21.95 -15.19
CA ASN A 324 4.78 22.82 -14.06
C ASN A 324 4.90 22.09 -12.72
N LYS A 325 4.40 20.85 -12.61
CA LYS A 325 4.61 20.01 -11.41
C LYS A 325 6.09 19.76 -11.12
N LEU A 326 6.92 19.61 -12.15
CA LEU A 326 8.37 19.47 -11.96
C LEU A 326 8.99 20.73 -11.35
N LYS A 327 8.58 21.93 -11.78
CA LYS A 327 9.01 23.21 -11.19
C LYS A 327 8.50 23.37 -9.75
N GLU A 328 7.26 22.98 -9.47
CA GLU A 328 6.69 22.98 -8.11
C GLU A 328 7.52 22.11 -7.16
N TYR A 329 7.89 20.89 -7.55
CA TYR A 329 8.77 20.02 -6.76
C TYR A 329 10.20 20.56 -6.64
N GLN A 330 10.76 21.18 -7.69
CA GLN A 330 12.08 21.82 -7.62
C GLN A 330 12.09 23.00 -6.64
N ASN A 331 11.05 23.84 -6.63
CA ASN A 331 10.90 24.94 -5.68
C ASN A 331 10.73 24.44 -4.24
N LEU A 332 9.91 23.40 -4.02
CA LEU A 332 9.76 22.77 -2.70
C LEU A 332 11.06 22.17 -2.18
N PHE A 333 11.88 21.58 -3.06
CA PHE A 333 13.19 21.05 -2.71
C PHE A 333 14.15 22.18 -2.28
N LEU A 334 14.23 23.28 -3.05
CA LEU A 334 15.04 24.45 -2.70
C LEU A 334 14.64 25.06 -1.34
N ILE A 335 13.33 25.29 -1.12
CA ILE A 335 12.82 25.83 0.16
C ILE A 335 13.12 24.88 1.34
N THR A 336 13.13 23.57 1.09
CA THR A 336 13.47 22.57 2.12
C THR A 336 14.97 22.58 2.42
N ASP A 337 15.83 22.68 1.41
CA ASP A 337 17.28 22.78 1.57
C ASP A 337 17.68 24.08 2.30
N GLU A 338 17.09 25.22 1.92
CA GLU A 338 17.26 26.50 2.63
C GLU A 338 16.85 26.41 4.12
N LYS A 339 15.71 25.77 4.43
CA LYS A 339 15.28 25.51 5.81
C LYS A 339 16.23 24.59 6.56
N LEU A 340 16.77 23.55 5.92
CA LEU A 340 17.74 22.64 6.53
C LEU A 340 19.08 23.33 6.81
N GLN A 341 19.58 24.16 5.89
CA GLN A 341 20.79 24.97 6.10
C GLN A 341 20.63 25.96 7.27
N LEU A 342 19.47 26.61 7.38
CA LEU A 342 19.15 27.50 8.51
C LEU A 342 19.08 26.74 9.84
N LEU A 343 18.44 25.57 9.87
CA LEU A 343 18.38 24.71 11.06
C LEU A 343 19.77 24.22 11.48
N GLN A 344 20.60 23.74 10.52
CA GLN A 344 21.98 23.33 10.79
C GLN A 344 22.78 24.47 11.42
N LYS A 345 22.75 25.67 10.81
CA LYS A 345 23.46 26.84 11.34
C LYS A 345 22.97 27.24 12.73
N SER A 346 21.67 27.14 13.00
CA SER A 346 21.11 27.41 14.33
C SER A 346 21.58 26.42 15.38
N VAL A 347 21.72 25.13 15.02
CA VAL A 347 22.25 24.08 15.92
C VAL A 347 23.74 24.29 16.16
N GLU A 348 24.53 24.56 15.12
CA GLU A 348 25.97 24.90 15.25
C GLU A 348 26.19 26.11 16.17
N GLU A 349 25.38 27.17 16.02
CA GLU A 349 25.40 28.34 16.91
C GLU A 349 24.93 28.06 18.34
N GLU A 350 24.14 27.01 18.59
CA GLU A 350 23.75 26.61 19.94
C GLU A 350 24.80 25.71 20.58
N GLU A 351 25.38 24.77 19.82
CA GLU A 351 26.49 23.94 20.28
C GLU A 351 27.68 24.77 20.76
N GLU A 352 28.08 25.82 20.03
CA GLU A 352 29.18 26.70 20.46
C GLU A 352 28.85 27.48 21.75
N LYS A 353 27.58 27.87 21.96
CA LYS A 353 27.14 28.47 23.25
C LYS A 353 27.27 27.45 24.40
N TRP A 354 26.83 26.22 24.19
CA TRP A 354 26.95 25.15 25.19
C TRP A 354 28.40 24.75 25.46
N LYS A 355 29.27 24.69 24.44
CA LYS A 355 30.72 24.47 24.58
C LYS A 355 31.37 25.58 25.39
N HIS A 356 31.02 26.85 25.14
CA HIS A 356 31.52 27.98 25.93
C HIS A 356 31.04 27.94 27.39
N ALA A 357 29.75 27.69 27.63
CA ALA A 357 29.20 27.60 28.98
C ALA A 357 29.81 26.44 29.79
N LEU A 358 30.04 25.28 29.16
CA LEU A 358 30.73 24.14 29.76
C LEU A 358 32.18 24.53 30.15
N ALA A 359 32.93 25.14 29.23
CA ALA A 359 34.31 25.58 29.47
C ALA A 359 34.43 26.75 30.46
N GLU A 360 33.34 27.42 30.83
CA GLU A 360 33.27 28.38 31.93
C GLU A 360 32.98 27.68 33.26
N ALA A 361 31.96 26.81 33.31
CA ALA A 361 31.65 25.99 34.48
C ALA A 361 32.84 25.10 34.92
N GLU A 362 33.61 24.54 33.97
CA GLU A 362 34.84 23.78 34.27
C GLU A 362 35.90 24.63 34.99
N LYS A 363 36.04 25.91 34.62
CA LYS A 363 36.96 26.85 35.29
C LYS A 363 36.46 27.20 36.69
N GLU A 364 35.16 27.44 36.86
CA GLU A 364 34.59 27.69 38.19
C GLU A 364 34.79 26.48 39.11
N ILE A 365 34.53 25.27 38.62
CA ILE A 365 34.77 24.01 39.34
C ILE A 365 36.24 23.87 39.72
N GLN A 366 37.18 24.26 38.85
CA GLN A 366 38.61 24.25 39.17
C GLN A 366 38.98 25.26 40.27
N ILE A 367 38.48 26.49 40.18
CA ILE A 367 38.67 27.53 41.21
C ILE A 367 38.05 27.09 42.56
N LEU A 368 36.91 26.39 42.54
CA LEU A 368 36.28 25.86 43.74
C LEU A 368 37.09 24.72 44.37
N LYS A 369 37.71 23.83 43.58
CA LYS A 369 38.64 22.81 44.07
C LYS A 369 39.86 23.43 44.76
N GLU A 370 40.44 24.48 44.19
CA GLU A 370 41.58 25.20 44.78
C GLU A 370 41.22 25.94 46.07
N LYS A 371 40.01 26.49 46.15
CA LYS A 371 39.44 27.02 47.40
C LYS A 371 39.20 25.91 48.43
N GLN A 372 38.72 24.73 48.00
CA GLN A 372 38.47 23.59 48.89
C GLN A 372 39.77 23.04 49.50
N THR A 373 40.84 22.84 48.72
CA THR A 373 42.14 22.38 49.26
C THR A 373 42.74 23.40 50.23
N SER A 374 42.61 24.70 49.93
CA SER A 374 43.01 25.79 50.82
C SER A 374 42.22 25.79 52.14
N LEU A 375 40.91 25.54 52.07
CA LEU A 375 40.04 25.45 53.25
C LEU A 375 40.36 24.22 54.11
N GLU A 376 40.61 23.06 53.50
CA GLU A 376 41.01 21.84 54.22
C GLU A 376 42.37 22.02 54.94
N TYR A 377 43.31 22.74 54.32
CA TYR A 377 44.56 23.14 54.98
C TYR A 377 44.33 24.06 56.18
N LEU A 378 43.53 25.12 56.02
CA LEU A 378 43.20 26.06 57.11
C LEU A 378 42.46 25.36 58.26
N LYS A 379 41.54 24.45 57.95
CA LYS A 379 40.80 23.61 58.91
C LYS A 379 41.74 22.68 59.69
N SER A 380 42.74 22.09 59.03
CA SER A 380 43.81 21.34 59.69
C SER A 380 44.64 22.22 60.63
N GLU A 381 44.99 23.44 60.23
CA GLU A 381 45.75 24.37 61.07
C GLU A 381 44.94 24.87 62.28
N VAL A 382 43.67 25.21 62.10
CA VAL A 382 42.74 25.54 63.21
C VAL A 382 42.63 24.37 64.19
N SER A 383 42.60 23.12 63.72
CA SER A 383 42.58 21.94 64.60
C SER A 383 43.86 21.79 65.43
N LYS A 384 45.04 22.19 64.92
CA LYS A 384 46.30 22.22 65.70
C LYS A 384 46.27 23.34 66.74
N GLN A 385 45.83 24.53 66.35
CA GLN A 385 45.76 25.69 67.24
C GLN A 385 44.77 25.45 68.39
N GLN A 386 43.63 24.82 68.11
CA GLN A 386 42.66 24.39 69.13
C GLN A 386 43.30 23.42 70.15
N ALA A 387 44.05 22.40 69.69
CA ALA A 387 44.74 21.46 70.57
C ALA A 387 45.82 22.14 71.45
N LEU A 388 46.54 23.13 70.91
CA LEU A 388 47.49 23.94 71.68
C LEU A 388 46.80 24.82 72.74
N ILE A 389 45.65 25.41 72.40
CA ILE A 389 44.84 26.20 73.34
C ILE A 389 44.31 25.30 74.48
N GLU A 390 43.83 24.10 74.17
CA GLU A 390 43.38 23.12 75.17
C GLU A 390 44.52 22.64 76.09
N GLU A 391 45.73 22.48 75.55
CA GLU A 391 46.92 22.22 76.35
C GLU A 391 47.28 23.40 77.28
N GLU A 392 47.29 24.63 76.81
CA GLU A 392 47.57 25.79 77.68
C GLU A 392 46.46 26.01 78.72
N GLN A 393 45.19 25.76 78.36
CA GLN A 393 44.09 25.74 79.34
C GLN A 393 44.21 24.61 80.36
N ARG A 394 44.82 23.47 80.01
CA ARG A 394 45.21 22.43 80.98
C ARG A 394 46.32 22.94 81.90
N LYS A 395 47.45 23.39 81.35
CA LYS A 395 48.59 23.93 82.12
C LYS A 395 48.16 25.05 83.08
N ASN A 396 47.27 25.95 82.64
CA ASN A 396 46.76 27.04 83.46
C ASN A 396 45.78 26.58 84.56
N ARG A 397 45.00 25.51 84.34
CA ARG A 397 44.21 24.86 85.41
C ARG A 397 45.11 24.19 86.45
N ASP A 398 46.17 23.51 86.01
CA ASP A 398 47.16 22.88 86.89
C ASP A 398 47.93 23.96 87.71
N LEU A 399 48.30 25.07 87.06
CA LEU A 399 48.90 26.24 87.71
C LEU A 399 47.94 26.87 88.73
N ALA A 400 46.67 27.10 88.38
CA ALA A 400 45.68 27.59 89.33
C ALA A 400 45.51 26.64 90.54
N GLN A 401 45.52 25.32 90.32
CA GLN A 401 45.45 24.34 91.41
C GLN A 401 46.70 24.37 92.30
N THR A 402 47.89 24.58 91.74
CA THR A 402 49.13 24.74 92.53
C THR A 402 49.18 26.07 93.28
N VAL A 403 48.68 27.16 92.70
CA VAL A 403 48.50 28.45 93.40
C VAL A 403 47.53 28.32 94.57
N VAL A 404 46.42 27.58 94.42
CA VAL A 404 45.49 27.30 95.54
C VAL A 404 46.19 26.48 96.64
N LYS A 405 46.98 25.46 96.29
CA LYS A 405 47.79 24.69 97.26
C LYS A 405 48.81 25.57 98.00
N LEU A 406 49.52 26.44 97.28
CA LEU A 406 50.48 27.39 97.84
C LEU A 406 49.81 28.41 98.76
N ASN A 407 48.65 28.96 98.38
CA ASN A 407 47.87 29.86 99.23
C ASN A 407 47.38 29.16 100.51
N GLY A 408 47.02 27.87 100.44
CA GLY A 408 46.73 27.05 101.62
C GLY A 408 47.94 26.94 102.56
N ILE A 409 49.12 26.63 102.03
CA ILE A 409 50.38 26.57 102.81
C ILE A 409 50.73 27.93 103.43
N ILE A 410 50.62 29.02 102.65
CA ILE A 410 50.87 30.39 103.11
C ILE A 410 49.90 30.75 104.24
N LYS A 411 48.61 30.41 104.11
CA LYS A 411 47.61 30.66 105.15
C LYS A 411 47.91 29.88 106.42
N THR A 412 48.25 28.58 106.31
CA THR A 412 48.69 27.77 107.46
C THR A 412 49.94 28.37 108.13
N GLY A 413 50.90 28.86 107.35
CA GLY A 413 52.10 29.55 107.86
C GLY A 413 51.80 30.89 108.53
N GLN A 414 50.87 31.69 108.00
CA GLN A 414 50.40 32.93 108.62
C GLN A 414 49.65 32.67 109.93
N ASP A 415 48.82 31.63 110.00
CA ASP A 415 48.08 31.29 111.20
C ASP A 415 49.01 30.72 112.28
N ALA A 416 50.01 29.90 111.91
CA ALA A 416 51.09 29.49 112.81
C ALA A 416 51.90 30.69 113.32
N LEU A 417 52.30 31.61 112.43
CA LEU A 417 53.00 32.85 112.82
C LEU A 417 52.16 33.72 113.76
N SER A 418 50.83 33.78 113.57
CA SER A 418 49.92 34.50 114.47
C SER A 418 49.77 33.81 115.83
N GLN A 419 49.84 32.47 115.88
CA GLN A 419 49.89 31.72 117.15
C GLN A 419 51.21 31.99 117.89
N GLU A 420 52.35 31.93 117.21
CA GLU A 420 53.66 32.26 117.78
C GLU A 420 53.72 33.72 118.27
N GLN A 421 53.20 34.68 117.48
CA GLN A 421 53.09 36.07 117.91
C GLN A 421 52.23 36.21 119.18
N LYS A 422 51.07 35.54 119.27
CA LYS A 422 50.24 35.52 120.48
C LYS A 422 50.94 34.84 121.66
N LEU A 423 51.74 33.82 121.42
CA LEU A 423 52.50 33.11 122.46
C LEU A 423 53.62 34.00 123.00
N VAL A 424 54.37 34.68 122.12
CA VAL A 424 55.35 35.71 122.47
C VAL A 424 54.69 36.86 123.24
N GLU A 425 53.53 37.35 122.83
CA GLU A 425 52.84 38.44 123.54
C GLU A 425 52.36 38.00 124.94
N ASN A 426 51.85 36.76 125.07
CA ASN A 426 51.55 36.16 126.37
C ASN A 426 52.80 35.98 127.25
N LEU A 427 53.97 35.69 126.67
CA LEU A 427 55.24 35.59 127.40
C LEU A 427 55.72 36.98 127.87
N LYS A 428 55.63 38.03 127.03
CA LYS A 428 55.88 39.42 127.45
C LYS A 428 54.94 39.83 128.59
N GLN A 429 53.64 39.51 128.48
CA GLN A 429 52.66 39.86 129.51
C GLN A 429 52.93 39.13 130.83
N LYS A 430 53.35 37.85 130.78
CA LYS A 430 53.79 37.10 131.96
C LYS A 430 55.09 37.65 132.57
N LEU A 431 56.00 38.22 131.78
CA LEU A 431 57.17 38.93 132.29
C LEU A 431 56.75 40.23 133.01
N SER A 432 55.89 41.04 132.40
CA SER A 432 55.38 42.29 132.99
C SER A 432 54.60 42.07 134.30
N VAL A 433 53.81 40.99 134.41
CA VAL A 433 53.15 40.58 135.67
C VAL A 433 54.17 40.15 136.74
N ARG A 434 55.32 39.59 136.34
CA ARG A 434 56.39 39.21 137.26
C ARG A 434 57.18 40.41 137.80
N GLU A 435 57.34 41.45 136.98
CA GLU A 435 58.00 42.71 137.36
C GLU A 435 57.15 43.58 138.29
N SER A 436 55.81 43.53 138.15
CA SER A 436 54.87 44.32 138.96
C SER A 436 54.52 43.70 140.33
N SER A 437 55.07 42.53 140.66
CA SER A 437 54.72 41.76 141.87
C SER A 437 55.77 41.80 143.00
N ASN A 438 56.81 42.63 142.91
CA ASN A 438 58.00 42.48 143.77
C ASN A 438 58.56 43.80 144.34
N SER A 439 57.75 44.54 145.10
CA SER A 439 58.20 45.73 145.84
C SER A 439 57.76 45.71 147.32
N THR A 440 58.75 45.75 148.21
CA THR A 440 58.66 46.18 149.63
C THR A 440 58.09 45.18 150.67
N GLN A 441 58.88 44.18 151.09
CA GLN A 441 58.92 43.81 152.51
C GLN A 441 60.24 43.14 152.96
N LYS A 442 60.92 43.77 153.93
CA LYS A 442 61.99 43.26 154.84
C LYS A 442 63.27 42.68 154.18
N ILE A 443 64.51 43.07 154.51
CA ILE A 443 65.19 43.44 155.78
C ILE A 443 65.38 42.25 156.73
N GLU A 444 66.63 42.06 157.17
CA GLU A 444 67.11 41.05 158.13
C GLU A 444 67.07 39.56 157.72
N GLN A 445 67.92 39.21 156.74
CA GLN A 445 68.90 38.15 156.99
C GLN A 445 70.32 38.65 156.71
N VAL A 446 71.05 38.93 157.78
CA VAL A 446 72.50 39.22 157.78
C VAL A 446 73.26 37.94 158.19
N SER A 447 74.57 37.91 157.99
CA SER A 447 75.52 36.88 158.45
C SER A 447 75.28 35.43 157.96
N LEU A 448 75.64 35.18 156.69
CA LEU A 448 76.21 33.87 156.35
C LEU A 448 77.26 33.93 155.21
N PHE A 449 77.02 34.70 154.14
CA PHE A 449 77.92 34.65 152.97
C PHE A 449 79.32 35.25 153.20
N THR A 450 79.46 36.19 154.14
CA THR A 450 80.78 36.73 154.56
C THR A 450 81.68 35.67 155.20
N ILE A 451 81.10 34.59 155.73
CA ILE A 451 81.85 33.45 156.31
C ILE A 451 82.36 32.52 155.20
N CYS A 452 81.60 32.35 154.12
CA CYS A 452 81.97 31.48 153.00
C CYS A 452 83.24 31.96 152.26
N LEU A 453 83.41 33.27 152.06
CA LEU A 453 84.60 33.80 151.37
C LEU A 453 85.87 33.76 152.23
N VAL A 454 85.77 33.89 153.56
CA VAL A 454 86.93 33.75 154.46
C VAL A 454 87.39 32.29 154.56
N LEU A 455 86.46 31.32 154.53
CA LEU A 455 86.80 29.89 154.53
C LEU A 455 87.39 29.43 153.18
N ALA A 456 86.95 29.99 152.06
CA ALA A 456 87.56 29.74 150.74
C ALA A 456 89.05 30.14 150.70
N TYR A 457 89.43 31.21 151.41
CA TYR A 457 90.80 31.72 151.46
C TYR A 457 91.77 30.85 152.29
N LEU A 458 91.24 29.93 153.12
CA LEU A 458 92.05 29.06 153.99
C LEU A 458 92.06 27.58 153.57
N TYR A 459 91.07 27.09 152.83
CA TYR A 459 91.02 25.67 152.45
C TYR A 459 91.81 25.33 151.17
N CYS A 460 92.09 26.30 150.28
CA CYS A 460 92.95 26.10 149.10
C CYS A 460 94.43 26.51 149.33
N ALA A 461 94.84 26.79 150.56
CA ALA A 461 96.21 27.18 150.91
C ALA A 461 97.08 26.02 151.45
N LYS A 462 96.61 24.76 151.42
CA LYS A 462 97.38 23.62 151.95
C LYS A 462 97.06 22.27 151.27
N LYS A 463 97.95 21.84 150.37
CA LYS A 463 97.96 20.56 149.62
C LYS A 463 96.81 20.40 148.60
N GLN A 464 97.02 20.39 147.27
CA GLN A 464 98.20 20.06 146.44
C GLN A 464 98.71 18.62 146.64
N ILE A 465 99.13 17.94 145.54
CA ILE A 465 99.62 16.53 145.47
C ILE A 465 98.45 15.51 145.44
N ILE A 466 98.24 14.64 144.44
CA ILE A 466 98.85 14.42 143.08
C ILE A 466 97.83 13.52 142.30
N ILE A 467 97.41 13.76 141.05
CA ILE A 467 97.99 13.46 139.70
C ILE A 467 97.04 14.18 138.69
N ASN A 468 97.46 15.19 137.91
CA ASN A 468 97.97 15.17 136.50
C ASN A 468 96.99 14.62 135.42
N PHE A 469 96.80 15.18 134.21
CA PHE A 469 97.26 16.37 133.44
C PHE A 469 96.03 16.85 132.59
N PHE A 470 95.76 18.12 132.23
CA PHE A 470 96.53 19.15 131.48
C PHE A 470 96.61 18.89 129.95
N PRO A 471 96.39 19.87 129.03
CA PRO A 471 95.75 21.22 129.06
C PRO A 471 94.55 21.29 128.04
N LEU A 472 94.17 22.31 127.22
CA LEU A 472 94.54 23.72 126.93
C LEU A 472 93.41 24.49 126.15
N PHE A 473 93.09 25.75 126.52
CA PHE A 473 92.55 26.88 125.70
C PHE A 473 91.26 26.75 124.82
N LEU A 474 90.73 27.82 124.19
CA LEU A 474 90.20 29.12 124.67
C LEU A 474 89.69 29.96 123.47
N ALA A 475 88.62 30.75 123.69
CA ALA A 475 88.03 31.73 122.75
C ALA A 475 87.40 31.14 121.46
N LYS A 476 86.42 31.80 120.82
CA LYS A 476 85.86 33.14 121.06
C LYS A 476 84.34 33.14 120.88
#